data_AF-A0A2G8RNK8-F1
#
_entry.id   AF-A0A2G8RNK8-F1
#
_cell.length_a   1.000
_cell.length_b   1.000
_cell.length_c   1.000
_cell.angle_alpha   90.00
_cell.angle_beta   90.00
_cell.angle_gamma   90.00
#
_symmetry.space_group_name_H-M   'P 1'
#
loop_
_entity.id
_entity.type
_entity.pdbx_description
1 polymer ?
#
loop_
_entity_poly.entity_id
_entity_poly.type
_entity_poly.pdbx_seq_one_letter_code
_entity_poly.pdbx_strand_id
1 'polypeptide(L)'
;MNANAGPSRLPLSAFIAEDMNEFVHAHATYRFVIFDEEEERPRLLIWLFKPSMRLSYAIPTQYVLAKSASIRAGKVLFKILDTAAAYSDLDGLLRRYPGFPQAEHLYYPRGICQRLAALLKESNGAYPENMRTMTGLDVGWLQRA
;
A
#
# COMPACT_ATOMS: atom_id res chain seq x y z
N MET A 1 28.65 -4.69 -28.50
CA MET A 1 28.23 -5.41 -27.27
C MET A 1 28.21 -4.37 -26.16
N ASN A 2 27.03 -3.80 -25.84
CA ASN A 2 26.96 -2.68 -24.89
C ASN A 2 26.75 -3.19 -23.47
N ALA A 3 27.83 -3.13 -22.69
CA ALA A 3 27.81 -3.16 -21.24
C ALA A 3 27.51 -1.75 -20.71
N ASN A 4 26.30 -1.55 -20.18
CA ASN A 4 25.96 -0.48 -19.22
C ASN A 4 24.55 -0.71 -18.64
N ALA A 5 24.29 -1.92 -18.13
CA ALA A 5 23.12 -2.17 -17.29
C ALA A 5 23.44 -1.68 -15.87
N GLY A 6 23.29 -0.38 -15.62
CA GLY A 6 23.26 0.14 -14.25
C GLY A 6 22.10 -0.51 -13.46
N PRO A 7 22.15 -0.53 -12.11
CA PRO A 7 21.10 -1.13 -11.31
C PRO A 7 19.75 -0.47 -11.64
N SER A 8 18.75 -1.30 -11.97
CA SER A 8 17.39 -0.83 -12.23
C SER A 8 16.84 -0.17 -10.96
N ARG A 9 16.49 1.12 -11.05
CA ARG A 9 15.85 1.85 -9.95
C ARG A 9 14.39 1.41 -9.84
N LEU A 10 14.13 0.45 -8.96
CA LEU A 10 12.76 0.00 -8.66
C LEU A 10 12.04 1.02 -7.77
N PRO A 11 10.73 1.27 -7.99
CA PRO A 11 9.96 2.13 -7.10
C PRO A 11 9.80 1.48 -5.72
N LEU A 12 9.74 2.29 -4.67
CA LEU A 12 9.53 1.82 -3.30
C LEU A 12 8.31 0.89 -3.17
N SER A 13 7.22 1.23 -3.87
CA SER A 13 6.00 0.41 -3.87
C SER A 13 6.21 -0.99 -4.44
N ALA A 14 7.21 -1.20 -5.30
CA ALA A 14 7.48 -2.52 -5.87
C ALA A 14 8.08 -3.43 -4.80
N PHE A 15 9.02 -2.90 -4.00
CA PHE A 15 9.58 -3.65 -2.88
C PHE A 15 8.49 -4.08 -1.89
N ILE A 16 7.65 -3.13 -1.45
CA ILE A 16 6.57 -3.41 -0.49
C ILE A 16 5.53 -4.37 -1.09
N ALA A 17 5.21 -4.23 -2.38
CA ALA A 17 4.30 -5.14 -3.06
C ALA A 17 4.85 -6.57 -3.16
N GLU A 18 6.15 -6.75 -3.42
CA GLU A 18 6.76 -8.07 -3.45
C GLU A 18 6.89 -8.68 -2.05
N ASP A 19 7.20 -7.88 -1.03
CA ASP A 19 7.18 -8.31 0.38
C ASP A 19 5.80 -8.87 0.76
N MET A 20 4.73 -8.12 0.49
CA MET A 20 3.36 -8.65 0.69
C MET A 20 3.06 -9.91 -0.14
N ASN A 21 3.57 -10.03 -1.37
CA ASN A 21 3.37 -11.23 -2.18
C ASN A 21 4.08 -12.45 -1.57
N GLU A 22 5.22 -12.26 -0.93
CA GLU A 22 5.92 -13.34 -0.22
C GLU A 22 5.03 -13.95 0.87
N PHE A 23 4.40 -13.11 1.71
CA PHE A 23 3.45 -13.55 2.73
C PHE A 23 2.17 -14.18 2.14
N VAL A 24 1.68 -13.67 1.01
CA VAL A 24 0.56 -14.28 0.30
C VAL A 24 0.91 -15.70 -0.13
N HIS A 25 2.11 -15.91 -0.65
CA HIS A 25 2.56 -17.22 -1.11
C HIS A 25 2.88 -18.16 0.05
N ALA A 26 3.47 -17.66 1.12
CA ALA A 26 3.88 -18.46 2.28
C ALA A 26 2.69 -18.80 3.20
N HIS A 27 1.85 -17.82 3.52
CA HIS A 27 0.84 -17.92 4.58
C HIS A 27 -0.61 -17.81 4.09
N ALA A 28 -0.83 -17.61 2.78
CA ALA A 28 -2.14 -17.32 2.21
C ALA A 28 -2.84 -16.10 2.85
N THR A 29 -2.05 -15.15 3.38
CA THR A 29 -2.55 -13.92 3.99
C THR A 29 -2.50 -12.76 3.00
N TYR A 30 -3.58 -11.98 2.95
CA TYR A 30 -3.73 -10.84 2.04
C TYR A 30 -3.90 -9.51 2.77
N ARG A 31 -3.90 -9.52 4.10
CA ARG A 31 -4.12 -8.34 4.95
C ARG A 31 -2.91 -8.10 5.81
N PHE A 32 -2.54 -6.83 5.89
CA PHE A 32 -1.30 -6.37 6.48
C PHE A 32 -1.54 -5.16 7.35
N VAL A 33 -0.91 -5.13 8.51
CA VAL A 33 -0.76 -3.93 9.33
C VAL A 33 0.66 -3.43 9.12
N ILE A 34 0.78 -2.21 8.61
CA ILE A 34 2.08 -1.57 8.41
C ILE A 34 2.43 -0.78 9.67
N PHE A 35 3.53 -1.19 10.31
CA PHE A 35 4.09 -0.55 11.49
C PHE A 35 5.25 0.37 11.12
N ASP A 36 5.29 1.51 11.82
CA ASP A 36 6.46 2.34 12.00
C ASP A 36 7.42 1.61 12.94
N GLU A 37 8.61 1.29 12.45
CA GLU A 37 9.63 0.52 13.18
C GLU A 37 10.18 1.29 14.38
N GLU A 38 10.35 2.61 14.26
CA GLU A 38 10.98 3.44 15.29
C GLU A 38 10.11 3.60 16.54
N GLU A 39 8.80 3.71 16.36
CA GLU A 39 7.86 3.86 17.47
C GLU A 39 6.98 2.61 17.71
N GLU A 40 7.19 1.52 16.96
CA GLU A 40 6.39 0.29 16.95
C GLU A 40 4.87 0.55 16.81
N ARG A 41 4.51 1.47 15.90
CA ARG A 41 3.14 2.00 15.81
C ARG A 41 2.44 1.65 14.52
N PRO A 42 1.17 1.19 14.56
CA PRO A 42 0.42 0.90 13.35
C PRO A 42 0.10 2.21 12.60
N ARG A 43 0.48 2.28 11.32
CA ARG A 43 0.30 3.45 10.47
C ARG A 43 -0.70 3.21 9.35
N LEU A 44 -0.71 2.01 8.77
CA LEU A 44 -1.64 1.66 7.70
C LEU A 44 -2.23 0.27 7.89
N LEU A 45 -3.48 0.12 7.48
CA LEU A 45 -4.09 -1.16 7.17
C LEU A 45 -4.06 -1.33 5.66
N ILE A 46 -3.59 -2.47 5.16
CA ILE A 46 -3.56 -2.78 3.72
C ILE A 46 -4.15 -4.15 3.47
N TRP A 47 -5.08 -4.24 2.54
CA TRP A 47 -5.56 -5.48 1.96
C TRP A 47 -5.12 -5.53 0.50
N LEU A 48 -4.24 -6.48 0.16
CA LEU A 48 -3.86 -6.79 -1.21
C LEU A 48 -5.02 -7.50 -1.92
N PHE A 49 -5.83 -6.72 -2.63
CA PHE A 49 -7.05 -7.18 -3.27
C PHE A 49 -6.78 -7.92 -4.60
N LYS A 50 -5.87 -7.40 -5.42
CA LYS A 50 -5.35 -8.11 -6.59
C LYS A 50 -3.82 -7.97 -6.65
N PRO A 51 -3.06 -9.06 -6.46
CA PRO A 51 -1.60 -9.04 -6.50
C PRO A 51 -1.00 -8.45 -7.77
N SER A 52 -1.65 -8.67 -8.92
CA SER A 52 -1.17 -8.18 -10.21
C SER A 52 -2.32 -7.73 -11.11
N MET A 53 -2.17 -6.56 -11.70
CA MET A 53 -3.00 -6.03 -12.77
C MET A 53 -2.18 -5.08 -13.67
N ARG A 54 -2.66 -4.88 -14.90
CA ARG A 54 -2.23 -3.76 -15.73
C ARG A 54 -3.19 -2.61 -15.53
N LEU A 55 -2.66 -1.43 -15.25
CA LEU A 55 -3.42 -0.21 -15.00
C LEU A 55 -2.88 0.91 -15.87
N SER A 56 -3.78 1.62 -16.54
CA SER A 56 -3.51 2.92 -17.14
C SER A 56 -4.23 3.99 -16.34
N TYR A 57 -3.54 5.08 -16.03
CA TYR A 57 -4.09 6.16 -15.22
C TYR A 57 -3.64 7.52 -15.72
N ALA A 58 -4.41 8.55 -15.36
CA ALA A 58 -4.05 9.95 -15.48
C ALA A 58 -4.50 10.66 -14.20
N ILE A 59 -3.62 11.46 -13.61
CA ILE A 59 -3.91 12.27 -12.41
C ILE A 59 -3.93 13.76 -12.76
N PRO A 60 -4.83 14.54 -12.14
CA PRO A 60 -4.92 15.98 -12.40
C PRO A 60 -3.69 16.73 -11.89
N THR A 61 -3.15 16.33 -10.75
CA THR A 61 -1.99 16.93 -10.09
C THR A 61 -0.97 15.85 -9.78
N GLN A 62 0.28 16.07 -10.18
CA GLN A 62 1.39 15.16 -9.95
C GLN A 62 2.14 15.56 -8.68
N TYR A 63 2.30 14.59 -7.77
CA TYR A 63 3.13 14.68 -6.57
C TYR A 63 4.24 13.62 -6.61
N VAL A 64 3.93 12.37 -6.23
CA VAL A 64 4.85 11.23 -6.17
C VAL A 64 4.74 10.37 -7.43
N LEU A 65 3.53 10.23 -7.99
CA LEU A 65 3.26 9.45 -9.19
C LEU A 65 3.50 10.27 -10.47
N ALA A 66 3.78 9.60 -11.58
CA ALA A 66 3.82 10.26 -12.88
C ALA A 66 2.42 10.78 -13.25
N LYS A 67 2.33 11.91 -13.97
CA LYS A 67 1.01 12.48 -14.36
C LYS A 67 0.10 11.50 -15.09
N SER A 68 0.66 10.62 -15.90
CA SER A 68 -0.06 9.52 -16.55
C SER A 68 0.90 8.41 -16.91
N ALA A 69 0.47 7.15 -16.79
CA ALA A 69 1.28 6.01 -17.17
C ALA A 69 0.43 4.75 -17.43
N SER A 70 1.05 3.75 -18.05
CA SER A 70 0.55 2.38 -18.11
C SER A 70 1.54 1.47 -17.41
N ILE A 71 1.15 0.91 -16.26
CA ILE A 71 2.04 0.17 -15.34
C ILE A 71 1.51 -1.22 -15.00
N ARG A 72 2.39 -2.06 -14.44
CA ARG A 72 1.95 -3.22 -13.63
C ARG A 72 1.84 -2.79 -12.17
N ALA A 73 0.72 -3.12 -11.55
CA ALA A 73 0.45 -2.74 -10.17
C ALA A 73 -0.27 -3.85 -9.41
N GLY A 74 -0.16 -3.85 -8.08
CA GLY A 74 -1.07 -4.56 -7.19
C GLY A 74 -2.22 -3.62 -6.80
N LYS A 75 -3.47 -4.06 -6.93
CA LYS A 75 -4.62 -3.33 -6.40
C LYS A 75 -4.71 -3.57 -4.91
N VAL A 76 -4.81 -2.50 -4.13
CA VAL A 76 -4.94 -2.57 -2.69
C VAL A 76 -6.17 -1.81 -2.21
N LEU A 77 -6.68 -2.24 -1.07
CA LEU A 77 -7.60 -1.46 -0.24
C LEU A 77 -6.81 -1.05 0.99
N PHE A 78 -6.92 0.20 1.43
CA PHE A 78 -6.11 0.69 2.52
C PHE A 78 -6.87 1.59 3.48
N LYS A 79 -6.32 1.75 4.67
CA LYS A 79 -6.70 2.79 5.61
C LYS A 79 -5.44 3.41 6.18
N ILE A 80 -5.35 4.73 6.11
CA ILE A 80 -4.34 5.48 6.87
C ILE A 80 -4.90 5.67 8.28
N LEU A 81 -4.14 5.23 9.27
CA LEU A 81 -4.55 5.28 10.68
C LEU A 81 -4.18 6.63 11.27
N ASP A 82 -5.13 7.25 11.98
CA ASP A 82 -4.78 8.39 12.83
C ASP A 82 -4.09 7.88 14.08
N THR A 83 -2.88 8.40 14.25
CA THR A 83 -1.96 8.18 15.34
C THR A 83 -2.65 8.10 16.70
N ALA A 84 -3.41 9.09 17.13
CA ALA A 84 -3.89 9.18 18.52
C ALA A 84 -4.79 8.02 18.97
N ALA A 85 -5.66 7.50 18.10
CA ALA A 85 -6.66 6.48 18.45
C ALA A 85 -6.16 5.04 18.26
N ALA A 86 -5.14 4.83 17.43
CA ALA A 86 -4.60 3.50 17.15
C ALA A 86 -3.65 2.99 18.25
N TYR A 87 -3.24 3.86 19.19
CA TYR A 87 -2.20 3.58 20.18
C TYR A 87 -2.66 2.78 21.40
N SER A 88 -3.94 2.83 21.77
CA SER A 88 -4.41 2.25 23.03
C SER A 88 -5.07 0.87 22.90
N ASP A 89 -5.54 0.51 21.70
CA ASP A 89 -6.27 -0.75 21.46
C ASP A 89 -6.21 -1.17 19.98
N LEU A 90 -5.11 -1.85 19.61
CA LEU A 90 -4.94 -2.38 18.26
C LEU A 90 -5.99 -3.44 17.94
N ASP A 91 -6.27 -4.37 18.86
CA ASP A 91 -7.25 -5.43 18.62
C ASP A 91 -8.65 -4.88 18.35
N GLY A 92 -9.10 -3.91 19.16
CA GLY A 92 -10.36 -3.23 18.95
C GLY A 92 -10.37 -2.36 17.69
N LEU A 93 -9.23 -1.87 17.21
CA LEU A 93 -9.11 -1.23 15.91
C LEU A 93 -9.27 -2.26 14.77
N LEU A 94 -8.53 -3.37 14.81
CA LEU A 94 -8.55 -4.40 13.76
C LEU A 94 -9.93 -5.06 13.64
N ARG A 95 -10.65 -5.26 14.75
CA ARG A 95 -12.03 -5.78 14.76
C ARG A 95 -13.02 -4.89 14.01
N ARG A 96 -12.74 -3.59 13.81
CA ARG A 96 -13.58 -2.68 13.01
C ARG A 96 -13.44 -2.93 11.52
N TYR A 97 -12.37 -3.60 11.09
CA TYR A 97 -12.08 -3.86 9.68
C TYR A 97 -12.11 -5.37 9.40
N PRO A 98 -13.10 -5.89 8.66
CA PRO A 98 -13.26 -7.31 8.43
C PRO A 98 -11.99 -8.00 7.89
N GLY A 99 -11.60 -9.08 8.57
CA GLY A 99 -10.43 -9.91 8.23
C GLY A 99 -9.09 -9.34 8.70
N PHE A 100 -9.02 -8.14 9.26
CA PHE A 100 -7.76 -7.61 9.82
C PHE A 100 -7.30 -8.21 11.16
N PRO A 101 -8.12 -8.88 11.99
CA PRO A 101 -7.61 -9.55 13.19
C PRO A 101 -6.57 -10.65 12.96
N GLN A 102 -6.46 -11.15 11.72
CA GLN A 102 -5.48 -12.16 11.29
C GLN A 102 -4.45 -11.57 10.30
N ALA A 103 -4.31 -10.25 10.28
CA ALA A 103 -3.38 -9.58 9.39
C ALA A 103 -1.93 -9.84 9.81
N GLU A 104 -1.05 -9.96 8.81
CA GLU A 104 0.40 -10.02 9.04
C GLU A 104 0.93 -8.63 9.37
N HIS A 105 2.00 -8.56 10.16
CA HIS A 105 2.62 -7.29 10.55
C HIS A 105 3.90 -7.06 9.73
N LEU A 106 3.95 -5.93 9.03
CA LEU A 106 5.14 -5.50 8.29
C LEU A 106 5.69 -4.24 8.95
N TYR A 107 7.01 -4.19 9.14
CA TYR A 107 7.69 -3.09 9.82
C TYR A 107 8.56 -2.34 8.84
N TYR A 108 8.35 -1.03 8.74
CA TYR A 108 9.18 -0.16 7.91
C TYR A 108 9.51 1.14 8.67
N PRO A 109 10.64 1.79 8.32
CA PRO A 109 10.96 3.09 8.86
C PRO A 109 9.83 4.10 8.64
N ARG A 110 9.65 5.04 9.56
CA ARG A 110 8.58 6.05 9.56
C ARG A 110 8.50 6.82 8.25
N GLY A 111 9.65 7.19 7.69
CA GLY A 111 9.73 7.88 6.41
C GLY A 111 9.17 7.04 5.25
N ILE A 112 9.32 5.71 5.29
CA ILE A 112 8.75 4.78 4.32
C ILE A 112 7.24 4.68 4.49
N CYS A 113 6.75 4.56 5.73
CA CYS A 113 5.32 4.56 6.03
C CYS A 113 4.63 5.84 5.52
N GLN A 114 5.24 7.01 5.73
CA GLN A 114 4.72 8.29 5.26
C GLN A 114 4.69 8.37 3.72
N ARG A 115 5.76 7.95 3.06
CA ARG A 115 5.84 7.92 1.59
C ARG A 115 4.81 6.96 0.98
N LEU A 116 4.62 5.80 1.61
CA LEU A 116 3.60 4.82 1.22
C LEU A 116 2.19 5.42 1.37
N ALA A 117 1.89 6.07 2.50
CA ALA A 117 0.61 6.74 2.72
C ALA A 117 0.34 7.84 1.68
N ALA A 118 1.35 8.66 1.36
CA ALA A 118 1.24 9.70 0.34
C ALA A 118 0.99 9.11 -1.06
N LEU A 119 1.74 8.06 -1.44
CA LEU A 119 1.56 7.34 -2.70
C LEU A 119 0.16 6.74 -2.81
N LEU A 120 -0.33 6.10 -1.75
CA LEU A 120 -1.66 5.50 -1.72
C LEU A 120 -2.76 6.56 -1.85
N LYS A 121 -2.63 7.68 -1.14
CA LYS A 121 -3.56 8.82 -1.24
C LYS A 121 -3.61 9.41 -2.64
N GLU A 122 -2.45 9.57 -3.29
CA GLU A 122 -2.38 10.05 -4.66
C GLU A 122 -2.97 9.04 -5.66
N SER A 123 -2.67 7.75 -5.48
CA SER A 123 -3.24 6.68 -6.31
C SER A 123 -4.77 6.64 -6.20
N ASN A 124 -5.30 6.79 -5.00
CA ASN A 124 -6.74 6.90 -4.76
C ASN A 124 -7.35 8.06 -5.54
N GLY A 125 -6.66 9.20 -5.59
CA GLY A 125 -7.09 10.39 -6.33
C GLY A 125 -7.31 10.19 -7.83
N ALA A 126 -6.69 9.19 -8.45
CA ALA A 126 -6.91 8.92 -9.88
C ALA A 126 -8.20 8.14 -10.18
N TYR A 127 -8.80 7.49 -9.16
CA TYR A 127 -10.10 6.85 -9.34
C TYR A 127 -11.21 7.93 -9.34
N PRO A 128 -12.31 7.70 -10.10
CA PRO A 128 -13.55 8.46 -9.93
C PRO A 128 -14.00 8.43 -8.47
N GLU A 129 -14.58 9.52 -7.98
CA GLU A 129 -14.90 9.69 -6.56
C GLU A 129 -15.76 8.54 -5.98
N ASN A 130 -16.75 8.08 -6.74
CA ASN A 130 -17.61 6.95 -6.37
C ASN A 130 -16.90 5.58 -6.35
N MET A 131 -15.68 5.49 -6.85
CA MET A 131 -14.84 4.28 -6.86
C MET A 131 -13.65 4.36 -5.90
N ARG A 132 -13.50 5.46 -5.17
CA ARG A 132 -12.38 5.67 -4.24
C ARG A 132 -12.50 4.88 -2.95
N THR A 133 -13.68 4.38 -2.61
CA THR A 133 -13.90 3.62 -1.38
C THR A 133 -14.61 2.31 -1.67
N MET A 134 -14.29 1.28 -0.89
CA MET A 134 -14.95 -0.01 -0.92
C MET A 134 -14.86 -0.65 0.46
N THR A 135 -15.99 -1.12 1.00
CA THR A 135 -16.05 -1.79 2.31
C THR A 135 -15.42 -0.98 3.47
N GLY A 136 -15.53 0.35 3.44
CA GLY A 136 -14.95 1.24 4.47
C GLY A 136 -13.44 1.48 4.35
N LEU A 137 -12.80 0.97 3.29
CA LEU A 137 -11.39 1.18 2.95
C LEU A 137 -11.27 2.03 1.68
N ASP A 138 -10.16 2.75 1.56
CA ASP A 138 -9.82 3.51 0.36
C ASP A 138 -9.20 2.58 -0.70
N VAL A 139 -9.50 2.80 -1.97
CA VAL A 139 -8.97 2.01 -3.10
C VAL A 139 -7.68 2.64 -3.61
N GLY A 140 -6.62 1.85 -3.78
CA GLY A 140 -5.34 2.34 -4.29
C GLY A 140 -4.60 1.28 -5.11
N TRP A 141 -3.36 1.58 -5.48
CA TRP A 141 -2.47 0.60 -6.08
C TRP A 141 -1.00 0.84 -5.71
N LEU A 142 -0.21 -0.22 -5.84
CA LEU A 142 1.24 -0.22 -5.66
C LEU A 142 1.91 -0.63 -6.96
N GLN A 143 2.78 0.22 -7.51
CA GLN A 143 3.53 -0.10 -8.73
C GLN A 143 4.54 -1.22 -8.46
N ARG A 144 4.62 -2.20 -9.36
CA ARG A 144 5.45 -3.41 -9.23
C ARG A 144 6.72 -3.44 -10.09
N ALA A 145 6.79 -2.62 -11.15
CA ALA A 145 7.94 -2.49 -12.04
C ALA A 145 7.90 -1.14 -12.75
#